data_AF-K1XHR2-F1
#
_entry.id   AF-K1XHR2-F1
#
_cell.length_a   1.000
_cell.length_b   1.000
_cell.length_c   1.000
_cell.angle_alpha   90.00
_cell.angle_beta   90.00
_cell.angle_gamma   90.00
#
_symmetry.space_group_name_H-M   'P 1'
#
loop_
_entity.id
_entity.type
_entity.pdbx_description
1 polymer ?
#
loop_
_entity_poly.entity_id
_entity_poly.type
_entity_poly.pdbx_seq_one_letter_code
_entity_poly.pdbx_strand_id
1 'polypeptide(L)' 'MFANTIVAAVVLAASVVTAAPSTLVARGQGFVNVCIDPDYVDCYDKYYKDNTCIDFKEGDKYNDAISSLNTNGAQCYFYE' A
#
# COMPACT_ATOMS: atom_id res chain seq x y z
N MET A 1 26.90 13.78 56.32
CA MET A 1 27.29 14.81 55.33
C MET A 1 26.45 14.61 54.10
N PHE A 2 25.60 15.58 53.80
CA PHE A 2 24.72 15.56 52.63
C PHE A 2 25.52 16.05 51.43
N ALA A 3 25.85 15.15 50.51
CA ALA A 3 26.49 15.51 49.26
C ALA A 3 25.40 15.87 48.25
N ASN A 4 25.11 17.18 48.17
CA ASN A 4 24.50 17.79 47.01
C ASN A 4 25.32 17.44 45.76
N THR A 5 24.77 16.60 44.90
CA THR A 5 25.16 16.52 43.49
C THR A 5 23.91 16.55 42.63
N ILE A 6 23.26 17.72 42.65
CA ILE A 6 22.48 18.18 41.51
C ILE A 6 23.49 18.49 40.41
N VAL A 7 23.82 17.52 39.56
CA VAL A 7 24.41 17.80 38.25
C VAL A 7 23.86 16.80 37.25
N ALA A 8 23.03 17.35 36.35
CA ALA A 8 22.65 16.79 35.05
C ALA A 8 21.77 15.53 35.12
N ALA A 9 20.44 15.59 35.11
CA ALA A 9 19.65 16.40 34.17
C ALA A 9 20.37 16.61 32.81
N VAL A 10 21.14 15.62 32.34
CA VAL A 10 21.22 15.41 30.89
C VAL A 10 19.84 14.86 30.57
N VAL A 11 18.96 15.81 30.30
CA VAL A 11 17.83 15.63 29.42
C VAL A 11 18.43 14.97 28.18
N LEU A 12 18.44 13.63 28.16
CA LEU A 12 18.32 12.90 26.93
C LEU A 12 16.95 13.30 26.40
N ALA A 13 16.92 14.47 25.77
CA ALA A 13 16.13 14.69 24.59
C ALA A 13 16.69 13.71 23.54
N ALA A 14 16.53 12.42 23.81
CA ALA A 14 16.26 11.48 22.75
C ALA A 14 15.02 12.08 22.13
N SER A 15 15.23 12.80 21.04
CA SER A 15 14.20 13.22 20.12
C SER A 15 13.44 11.95 19.80
N VAL A 16 12.42 11.66 20.61
CA VAL A 16 11.35 10.77 20.27
C VAL A 16 10.72 11.50 19.10
N VAL A 17 11.26 11.22 17.92
CA VAL A 17 10.50 11.24 16.70
C VAL A 17 9.40 10.25 17.01
N THR A 18 8.32 10.77 17.57
CA THR A 18 7.05 10.09 17.61
C THR A 18 6.74 9.92 16.13
N ALA A 19 7.19 8.80 15.57
CA ALA A 19 6.68 8.30 14.32
C ALA A 19 5.20 8.11 14.60
N ALA A 20 4.42 9.16 14.34
CA ALA A 20 2.99 9.10 14.45
C ALA A 20 2.61 7.92 13.56
N PRO A 21 1.90 6.91 14.09
CA PRO A 21 1.45 5.81 13.26
C PRO A 21 0.71 6.45 12.09
N SER A 22 1.22 6.22 10.88
CA SER A 22 0.54 6.69 9.69
C SER A 22 -0.87 6.10 9.77
N THR A 23 -1.87 6.95 9.57
CA THR A 23 -3.23 6.47 9.40
C THR A 23 -3.20 5.54 8.20
N LEU A 24 -3.26 4.23 8.47
CA LEU A 24 -3.54 3.23 7.45
C LEU A 24 -4.95 3.55 6.97
N VAL A 25 -5.06 4.39 5.95
CA VAL A 25 -6.30 4.57 5.22
C VAL A 25 -6.55 3.21 4.58
N ALA A 26 -7.44 2.42 5.20
CA ALA A 26 -8.04 1.28 4.53
C ALA A 26 -8.69 1.84 3.27
N ARG A 27 -7.99 1.71 2.13
CA ARG A 27 -8.48 2.19 0.85
C ARG A 27 -9.59 1.23 0.45
N GLY A 28 -10.81 1.55 0.87
CA GLY A 28 -12.01 0.76 0.58
C GLY A 28 -12.36 0.63 -0.91
N GLN A 29 -11.62 1.34 -1.76
CA GLN A 29 -11.76 1.42 -3.21
C GLN A 29 -10.55 2.16 -3.78
N GLY A 30 -10.27 1.93 -5.06
CA GLY A 30 -9.16 2.58 -5.73
C GLY A 30 -8.97 2.08 -7.15
N PHE A 31 -7.76 2.27 -7.68
CA PHE A 31 -7.37 1.80 -8.99
C PHE A 31 -6.16 0.86 -8.87
N VAL A 32 -6.26 -0.28 -9.52
CA VAL A 32 -5.11 -1.14 -9.82
C VAL A 32 -4.77 -0.97 -11.29
N ASN A 33 -3.50 -1.08 -11.62
CA ASN A 33 -3.03 -1.01 -12.99
C ASN A 33 -2.75 -2.43 -13.48
N VAL A 34 -3.40 -2.84 -14.57
CA VAL A 34 -3.25 -4.17 -15.18
C VAL A 34 -2.68 -4.02 -16.57
N CYS A 35 -1.67 -4.82 -16.91
CA CYS A 35 -0.92 -4.73 -18.15
C CYS A 35 -0.99 -6.07 -18.88
N ILE A 36 -1.13 -5.99 -20.21
CA ILE A 36 -1.13 -7.18 -21.07
C ILE A 36 0.30 -7.72 -21.21
N ASP A 37 1.29 -6.84 -21.23
CA ASP A 37 2.69 -7.18 -21.37
C ASP A 37 3.42 -7.25 -20.01
N PRO A 38 4.36 -8.19 -19.82
CA PRO A 38 5.14 -8.31 -18.58
C PRO A 38 6.06 -7.10 -18.27
N ASP A 39 6.41 -6.28 -19.26
CA ASP A 39 7.27 -5.10 -19.08
C ASP A 39 6.49 -3.82 -18.70
N TYR A 40 5.28 -3.98 -18.17
CA TYR A 40 4.35 -2.87 -17.85
C TYR A 40 4.02 -2.01 -19.10
N VAL A 41 3.77 -2.69 -20.23
CA VAL A 41 3.32 -2.08 -21.49
C VAL A 41 1.85 -2.43 -21.74
N ASP A 42 1.13 -1.52 -22.41
CA ASP A 42 -0.31 -1.62 -22.68
C ASP A 42 -1.14 -1.84 -21.41
N CYS A 43 -0.99 -0.89 -20.48
CA CYS A 43 -1.58 -0.93 -19.15
C CYS A 43 -2.87 -0.12 -19.05
N TYR A 44 -3.76 -0.58 -18.18
CA TYR A 44 -5.07 0.00 -17.97
C TYR A 44 -5.39 0.07 -16.49
N ASP A 45 -5.97 1.20 -16.08
CA ASP A 45 -6.45 1.35 -14.72
C ASP A 45 -7.82 0.70 -14.56
N LYS A 46 -7.91 -0.21 -13.59
CA LYS A 46 -9.14 -0.88 -13.20
C LYS A 46 -9.56 -0.41 -11.83
N TYR A 47 -10.74 0.18 -11.79
CA TYR A 47 -11.37 0.56 -10.55
C TYR A 47 -11.81 -0.68 -9.78
N TYR A 48 -11.46 -0.75 -8.50
CA TYR A 48 -11.93 -1.78 -7.58
C TYR A 48 -12.65 -1.17 -6.39
N LYS A 49 -13.48 -1.98 -5.76
CA LYS A 49 -14.10 -1.72 -4.46
C LYS A 49 -13.80 -2.89 -3.52
N ASP A 50 -13.62 -2.61 -2.24
CA ASP A 50 -13.37 -3.65 -1.24
C ASP A 50 -14.47 -4.70 -1.24
N ASN A 51 -14.06 -5.95 -1.02
CA ASN A 51 -14.92 -7.14 -0.99
C ASN A 51 -15.71 -7.38 -2.29
N THR A 52 -15.22 -6.86 -3.42
CA THR A 52 -15.78 -7.14 -4.75
C THR A 52 -14.73 -7.77 -5.65
N CYS A 53 -15.15 -8.72 -6.47
CA CYS A 53 -14.31 -9.25 -7.54
C CYS A 53 -14.55 -8.44 -8.81
N ILE A 54 -13.48 -8.21 -9.56
CA ILE A 54 -13.56 -7.64 -10.90
C ILE A 54 -13.54 -8.82 -11.87
N ASP A 55 -14.67 -9.07 -12.53
CA ASP A 55 -14.75 -10.08 -13.58
C ASP A 55 -14.39 -9.45 -14.92
N PHE A 56 -13.37 -10.00 -15.60
CA PHE A 56 -13.09 -9.71 -17.00
C PHE A 56 -13.99 -10.60 -17.85
N LYS A 57 -14.87 -10.00 -18.65
CA LYS A 57 -15.84 -10.77 -19.45
C LYS A 57 -15.19 -11.30 -20.71
N GLU A 58 -15.77 -12.36 -21.26
CA GLU A 58 -15.41 -12.87 -22.59
C GLU A 58 -15.56 -11.74 -23.63
N GLY A 59 -14.47 -11.40 -24.32
CA GLY A 59 -14.38 -10.26 -25.24
C GLY A 59 -13.68 -9.02 -24.67
N ASP A 60 -13.43 -8.98 -23.36
CA ASP A 60 -12.48 -8.03 -22.80
C ASP A 60 -11.07 -8.41 -23.26
N LYS A 61 -10.27 -7.43 -23.67
CA LYS A 61 -8.87 -7.62 -24.09
C LYS A 61 -7.96 -8.22 -23.01
N TYR A 62 -8.47 -8.39 -21.80
CA TYR A 62 -7.75 -8.77 -20.59
C TYR A 62 -8.02 -10.22 -20.16
N ASN A 63 -9.04 -10.86 -20.74
CA ASN A 63 -9.35 -12.25 -20.40
C ASN A 63 -8.20 -13.15 -20.84
N ASP A 64 -7.54 -13.83 -19.90
CA ASP A 64 -6.30 -14.61 -20.08
C ASP A 64 -5.09 -13.85 -20.66
N ALA A 65 -5.12 -12.52 -20.67
CA ALA A 65 -4.06 -11.72 -21.30
C ALA A 65 -3.25 -10.87 -20.30
N ILE A 66 -3.63 -10.83 -19.02
CA ILE A 66 -2.92 -10.03 -18.02
C ILE A 66 -1.60 -10.72 -17.65
N SER A 67 -0.47 -10.08 -17.99
CA SER A 67 0.86 -10.59 -17.65
C SER A 67 1.55 -9.84 -16.51
N SER A 68 1.08 -8.63 -16.18
CA SER A 68 1.63 -7.83 -15.09
C SER A 68 0.58 -6.95 -14.43
N LEU A 69 0.79 -6.67 -13.14
CA LEU A 69 -0.14 -5.88 -12.34
C LEU A 69 0.59 -5.03 -11.30
N ASN A 70 0.00 -3.87 -11.00
CA ASN A 70 0.41 -3.01 -9.89
C ASN A 70 -0.83 -2.64 -9.06
N THR A 71 -0.90 -3.16 -7.84
CA THR A 71 -2.03 -2.93 -6.93
C THR A 71 -1.97 -1.59 -6.20
N ASN A 72 -0.92 -0.79 -6.39
CA ASN A 72 -0.70 0.47 -5.68
C ASN A 72 -0.78 0.32 -4.15
N GLY A 73 -0.32 -0.82 -3.63
CA GLY A 73 -0.33 -1.15 -2.20
C GLY A 73 -1.64 -1.76 -1.68
N ALA A 74 -2.61 -2.06 -2.56
CA ALA A 74 -3.81 -2.81 -2.19
C ALA A 74 -3.51 -4.31 -2.06
N GLN A 75 -4.21 -4.99 -1.17
CA GLN A 75 -4.21 -6.45 -1.07
C GLN A 75 -5.32 -7.00 -1.95
N CYS A 76 -4.97 -7.71 -3.01
CA CYS A 76 -5.90 -8.33 -3.95
C CYS A 76 -5.74 -9.84 -3.94
N TYR A 77 -6.85 -10.56 -4.14
CA TYR A 77 -6.86 -12.00 -4.38
C TYR A 77 -7.15 -12.23 -5.86
N PHE A 78 -6.41 -13.14 -6.48
CA PHE A 78 -6.50 -13.45 -7.90
C PHE A 78 -7.00 -14.89 -8.07
N TYR A 79 -7.85 -15.10 -9.05
CA TYR A 79 -8.48 -16.38 -9.37
C TYR A 79 -8.35 -16.60 -10.88
N GLU A 80 -8.12 -17.85 -11.26
CA GLU A 80 -8.14 -18.33 -12.66
C GLU A 80 -9.55 -18.82 -13.02
#